data_AF-A0A524J2F8-F1
#
_entry.id   AF-A0A524J2F8-F1
#
_cell.length_a   1.000
_cell.length_b   1.000
_cell.length_c   1.000
_cell.angle_alpha   90.00
_cell.angle_beta   90.00
_cell.angle_gamma   90.00
#
_symmetry.space_group_name_H-M   'P 1'
#
loop_
_entity.id
_entity.type
_entity.pdbx_description
1 polymer ?
#
loop_
_entity_poly.entity_id
_entity_poly.type
_entity_poly.pdbx_seq_one_letter_code
_entity_poly.pdbx_strand_id
1 'polypeptide(L)'
;MKRLWTIGWSTLAAILMIAFMLIGLTLNKAQVSQPVLAALVATPVISGSDPASGPNDLDIAITITGDNFENGITGTLGSTSLQNLVWISTT
;
A
#
# COMPACT_ATOMS: atom_id res chain seq x y z
N MET A 1 17.45 46.35 39.66
CA MET A 1 16.05 46.12 39.25
C MET A 1 15.87 45.81 37.75
N LYS A 2 16.76 46.22 36.83
CA LYS A 2 16.59 45.97 35.38
C LYS A 2 16.93 44.53 34.93
N ARG A 3 17.85 43.84 35.62
CA ARG A 3 18.32 42.49 35.24
C ARG A 3 17.34 41.36 35.55
N LEU A 4 16.41 41.55 36.50
CA LEU A 4 15.39 40.55 36.83
C LEU A 4 14.26 40.53 35.79
N TRP A 5 13.94 41.70 35.23
CA TRP A 5 12.88 41.86 34.22
C TRP A 5 13.27 41.31 32.85
N THR A 6 14.53 41.47 32.45
CA THR A 6 15.06 40.92 31.19
C THR A 6 15.14 39.40 31.19
N ILE A 7 15.41 38.78 32.35
CA ILE A 7 15.44 37.32 32.50
C ILE A 7 14.03 36.74 32.31
N GLY A 8 13.01 37.33 32.94
CA GLY A 8 11.62 36.88 32.77
C GLY A 8 11.11 37.00 31.33
N TRP A 9 11.53 38.02 30.59
CA TRP A 9 11.15 38.20 29.19
C TRP A 9 11.88 37.21 28.25
N SER A 10 13.17 36.96 28.50
CA SER A 10 13.97 36.05 27.69
C SER A 10 13.52 34.59 27.81
N THR A 11 13.11 34.17 29.00
CA THR A 11 12.61 32.79 29.21
C THR A 11 11.24 32.59 28.56
N LEU A 12 10.34 33.58 28.64
CA LEU A 12 9.04 33.53 27.96
C LEU A 12 9.19 33.51 26.43
N ALA A 13 10.12 34.29 25.87
CA ALA A 13 10.42 34.26 24.43
C ALA A 13 10.98 32.90 23.99
N ALA A 14 11.86 32.28 24.79
CA ALA A 14 12.41 30.96 24.51
C ALA A 14 11.33 29.87 24.55
N ILE A 15 10.44 29.90 25.54
CA ILE A 15 9.31 28.95 25.65
C ILE A 15 8.36 29.10 24.45
N LEU A 16 8.07 30.34 24.02
CA LEU A 16 7.21 30.59 22.85
C LEU A 16 7.85 30.07 21.55
N MET A 17 9.15 30.29 21.36
CA MET A 17 9.89 29.79 20.19
C MET A 17 9.93 28.26 20.15
N ILE A 18 10.16 27.60 21.30
CA ILE A 18 10.13 26.14 21.42
C ILE A 18 8.72 25.61 21.16
N ALA A 19 7.69 26.26 21.70
CA ALA A 19 6.30 25.90 21.42
C ALA A 19 5.95 26.02 19.94
N PHE A 20 6.36 27.10 19.28
CA PHE A 20 6.15 27.31 17.84
C PHE A 20 6.89 26.28 16.99
N MET A 21 8.12 25.92 17.37
CA MET A 21 8.93 24.89 16.71
C MET A 21 8.29 23.49 16.87
N LEU A 22 7.81 23.14 18.06
CA LEU A 22 7.12 21.87 18.32
C LEU A 22 5.76 21.79 17.61
N ILE A 23 5.01 22.89 17.55
CA ILE A 23 3.75 22.97 16.80
C ILE A 23 4.01 22.85 15.30
N GLY A 24 5.06 23.50 14.78
CA GLY A 24 5.52 23.32 13.41
C GLY A 24 5.80 21.85 13.10
N LEU A 25 6.56 21.14 13.95
CA LEU A 25 6.87 19.71 13.76
C LEU A 25 5.63 18.79 13.70
N THR A 26 4.53 19.16 14.37
CA THR A 26 3.29 18.35 14.39
C THR A 26 2.31 18.69 13.26
N LEU A 27 2.34 19.92 12.74
CA LEU A 27 1.56 20.35 11.57
C LEU A 27 2.13 19.84 10.24
N ASN A 28 3.35 19.29 10.26
CA ASN A 28 4.05 18.75 9.09
C ASN A 28 3.69 17.30 8.77
N LYS A 29 2.77 16.66 9.50
CA LYS A 29 2.42 15.24 9.32
C LYS A 29 1.74 14.91 7.98
N ALA A 30 1.58 15.86 7.07
CA ALA A 30 0.94 15.65 5.78
C ALA A 30 1.82 15.92 4.54
N GLN A 31 3.07 16.36 4.66
CA GLN A 31 3.88 16.71 3.46
C GLN A 31 5.38 16.41 3.62
N VAL A 32 5.75 15.29 4.24
CA VAL A 32 6.79 14.50 3.57
C VAL A 32 6.00 13.76 2.52
N SER A 33 6.02 14.26 1.28
CA SER A 33 5.68 13.45 0.12
C SER A 33 6.52 12.20 0.30
N GLN A 34 5.87 11.10 0.72
CA GLN A 34 6.48 9.79 0.60
C GLN A 34 7.01 9.78 -0.83
N PRO A 35 8.30 9.56 -1.09
CA PRO A 35 8.59 8.87 -2.32
C PRO A 35 7.76 7.60 -2.16
N VAL A 36 6.60 7.58 -2.82
CA VAL A 36 5.90 6.35 -3.10
C VAL A 36 6.98 5.57 -3.82
N LEU A 37 7.66 4.70 -3.08
CA LEU A 37 8.41 3.63 -3.66
C LEU A 37 7.29 2.87 -4.37
N ALA A 38 7.07 3.20 -5.64
CA ALA A 38 6.15 2.46 -6.47
C ALA A 38 6.70 1.04 -6.40
N ALA A 39 6.04 0.19 -5.61
CA ALA A 39 6.41 -1.20 -5.54
C ALA A 39 6.38 -1.69 -6.99
N LEU A 40 7.50 -2.24 -7.46
CA LEU A 40 7.59 -2.73 -8.81
C LEU A 40 6.67 -3.96 -8.88
N VAL A 41 5.41 -3.77 -9.28
CA VAL A 41 4.46 -4.87 -9.47
C VAL A 41 4.90 -5.59 -10.73
N ALA A 42 5.40 -6.82 -10.54
CA ALA A 42 5.76 -7.67 -11.65
C ALA A 42 4.50 -8.10 -12.40
N THR A 43 4.58 -8.15 -13.72
CA THR A 43 3.42 -8.52 -14.55
C THR A 43 3.06 -10.00 -14.32
N PRO A 44 1.80 -10.33 -14.05
CA PRO A 44 1.34 -11.72 -13.97
C PRO A 44 1.60 -12.46 -15.28
N VAL A 45 2.15 -13.68 -15.19
CA VAL A 45 2.38 -14.56 -16.35
C VAL A 45 1.67 -15.87 -16.10
N ILE A 46 0.92 -16.35 -17.10
CA ILE A 46 0.27 -17.66 -17.06
C ILE A 46 1.16 -18.66 -17.81
N SER A 47 1.55 -19.73 -17.13
CA SER A 47 2.35 -20.82 -17.72
C SER A 47 1.49 -22.03 -18.10
N GLY A 48 0.33 -22.21 -17.47
CA GLY A 48 -0.54 -23.33 -17.74
C GLY A 48 -1.86 -23.29 -17.00
N SER A 49 -2.75 -24.20 -17.40
CA SER A 49 -4.06 -24.42 -16.79
C SER A 49 -4.37 -25.91 -16.76
N ASP A 50 -4.85 -26.42 -15.63
CA ASP A 50 -5.31 -27.79 -15.46
C ASP A 50 -6.69 -27.83 -14.80
N PRO A 51 -7.69 -28.51 -15.39
CA PRO A 51 -7.63 -29.16 -16.71
C PRO A 51 -7.54 -28.14 -17.86
N ALA A 52 -6.89 -28.52 -18.96
CA ALA A 52 -6.75 -27.65 -20.16
C ALA A 52 -8.06 -27.46 -20.94
N SER A 53 -9.06 -28.32 -20.68
CA SER A 53 -10.38 -28.26 -21.30
C SER A 53 -11.40 -28.94 -20.40
N GLY A 54 -12.66 -28.52 -20.50
CA GLY A 54 -13.77 -29.16 -19.80
C GLY A 54 -15.08 -29.02 -20.58
N PRO A 55 -16.12 -29.78 -20.20
CA PRO A 55 -17.47 -29.61 -20.73
C PRO A 55 -18.01 -28.21 -20.43
N ASN A 56 -18.87 -27.70 -21.33
CA ASN A 56 -19.66 -26.52 -21.01
C ASN A 56 -20.65 -26.84 -19.86
N ASP A 57 -20.90 -25.85 -19.01
CA ASP A 57 -21.90 -25.90 -17.91
C ASP A 57 -21.62 -26.90 -16.77
N LEU A 58 -20.39 -27.38 -16.61
CA LEU A 58 -19.96 -28.04 -15.37
C LEU A 58 -19.07 -27.13 -14.53
N ASP A 59 -19.37 -27.05 -13.24
CA ASP A 59 -18.53 -26.38 -12.25
C ASP A 59 -17.30 -27.25 -11.93
N ILE A 60 -16.30 -27.17 -12.79
CA ILE A 60 -15.01 -27.84 -12.61
C ILE A 60 -14.02 -26.86 -11.97
N ALA A 61 -13.24 -27.33 -11.01
CA ALA A 61 -12.16 -26.54 -10.46
C ALA A 61 -11.02 -26.44 -11.48
N ILE A 62 -10.57 -25.23 -11.77
CA ILE A 62 -9.44 -24.98 -12.66
C ILE A 62 -8.26 -24.45 -11.84
N THR A 63 -7.12 -25.10 -11.97
CA THR A 63 -5.85 -24.63 -11.43
C THR A 63 -5.10 -23.88 -12.52
N ILE A 64 -4.76 -22.60 -12.27
CA ILE A 64 -3.91 -21.80 -13.13
C ILE A 64 -2.53 -21.68 -12.48
N THR A 65 -1.50 -22.07 -13.21
CA THR A 65 -0.11 -21.94 -12.79
C THR A 65 0.55 -20.77 -13.50
N GLY A 66 1.47 -20.10 -12.80
CA GLY A 66 2.15 -18.93 -13.34
C GLY A 66 3.05 -18.24 -12.33
N ASP A 67 3.41 -17.01 -12.63
CA ASP A 67 4.27 -16.16 -11.80
C ASP A 67 3.59 -14.82 -11.51
N ASN A 68 4.01 -14.19 -10.40
CA ASN A 68 3.55 -12.87 -9.97
C ASN A 68 2.03 -12.78 -9.74
N PHE A 69 1.37 -13.88 -9.37
CA PHE A 69 -0.04 -13.80 -8.94
C PHE A 69 -0.13 -13.18 -7.55
N GLU A 70 -0.83 -12.05 -7.47
CA GLU A 70 -1.13 -11.37 -6.22
C GLU A 70 -2.41 -11.91 -5.58
N ASN A 71 -2.57 -11.63 -4.28
CA ASN A 71 -3.77 -12.01 -3.56
C ASN A 71 -5.00 -11.26 -4.10
N GLY A 72 -6.10 -11.98 -4.36
CA GLY A 72 -7.33 -11.40 -4.91
C GLY A 72 -7.39 -11.36 -6.44
N ILE A 73 -6.47 -12.03 -7.13
CA ILE A 73 -6.58 -12.26 -8.58
C ILE A 73 -7.88 -12.99 -8.92
N THR A 74 -8.52 -12.57 -10.00
CA THR A 74 -9.78 -13.15 -10.50
C THR A 74 -9.64 -13.51 -11.97
N GLY A 75 -10.50 -14.40 -12.45
CA GLY A 75 -10.54 -14.83 -13.84
C GLY A 75 -11.94 -14.69 -14.41
N THR A 76 -12.03 -14.33 -15.69
CA THR A 76 -13.30 -14.26 -16.41
C THR A 76 -13.21 -15.04 -17.71
N LEU A 77 -14.34 -15.61 -18.13
CA LEU A 77 -14.52 -16.16 -19.47
C LEU A 77 -15.64 -15.38 -20.16
N GLY A 78 -15.27 -14.53 -21.11
CA GLY A 78 -16.19 -13.55 -21.68
C GLY A 78 -16.70 -12.58 -20.61
N SER A 79 -18.01 -12.54 -20.38
CA SER A 79 -18.67 -11.73 -19.34
C SER A 79 -18.88 -12.47 -18.02
N THR A 80 -18.49 -13.74 -17.92
CA THR A 80 -18.76 -14.58 -16.74
C THR A 80 -17.55 -14.60 -15.82
N SER A 81 -17.73 -14.19 -14.57
CA SER A 81 -16.71 -14.37 -13.53
C SER A 81 -16.64 -15.84 -13.14
N LEU A 82 -15.42 -16.38 -13.15
CA LEU A 82 -15.17 -17.74 -12.72
C LEU A 82 -15.08 -17.79 -11.20
N GLN A 83 -15.77 -18.74 -10.57
CA GLN A 83 -15.88 -18.85 -9.10
C GLN A 83 -14.98 -19.95 -8.52
N ASN A 84 -14.52 -20.88 -9.35
CA ASN A 84 -13.81 -22.08 -8.92
C ASN A 84 -12.39 -22.14 -9.51
N LEU A 85 -11.60 -21.09 -9.25
CA LEU A 85 -10.19 -21.06 -9.61
C LEU A 85 -9.27 -21.24 -8.41
N VAL A 86 -8.18 -21.96 -8.66
CA VAL A 86 -7.00 -22.01 -7.81
C VAL A 86 -5.84 -21.38 -8.57
N TRP A 87 -5.19 -20.40 -7.98
CA TRP A 87 -4.01 -19.75 -8.56
C TRP A 87 -2.76 -20.23 -7.83
N ILE A 88 -1.79 -20.77 -8.58
CA ILE A 88 -0.50 -21.23 -8.05
C ILE A 88 0.59 -20.35 -8.65
N SER A 89 1.28 -19.62 -7.79
CA SER A 89 2.41 -18.74 -8.16
C SER A 89 3.74 -19.43 -7.85
N THR A 90 4.69 -19.43 -8.78
CA THR A 90 6.01 -20.05 -8.62
C THR A 90 7.14 -19.12 -8.17
N THR A 91 6.81 -17.88 -7.78
CA THR A 91 7.67 -16.78 -7.30
C THR A 91 8.39 -16.01 -8.40
#